data_AF-A0A4Q7ZMA9-F1
#
_entry.id   AF-A0A4Q7ZMA9-F1
#
_cell.length_a   1.000
_cell.length_b   1.000
_cell.length_c   1.000
_cell.angle_alpha   90.00
_cell.angle_beta   90.00
_cell.angle_gamma   90.00
#
_symmetry.space_group_name_H-M   'P 1'
#
loop_
_entity.id
_entity.type
_entity.pdbx_description
1 polymer ?
#
loop_
_entity_poly.entity_id
_entity_poly.type
_entity_poly.pdbx_seq_one_letter_code
_entity_poly.pdbx_strand_id
1 'polypeptide(L)'
;MDDTATATEPDDPIQFLVLGLLRAPTAVTSQTLQRGVTALRRYLQGRYSPPLSSADLDEIANDAVARLVESGRRGLVDEARNPAGYLVKIASNEALAAIRRAQRTVPVDTSHPGLLAMTDEQAAARLDEAATPEIIQQAMALAYHRRDATAIRVATHLLDQIQRTGKAPSNRACAQVLGLSHEGVGKALRRLRSYITALQHTR
;
A
#
# COMPACT_ATOMS: atom_id res chain seq x y z
N MET A 1 -20.13 -33.38 41.58
CA MET A 1 -18.70 -33.49 41.27
C MET A 1 -18.55 -33.02 39.85
N ASP A 2 -18.32 -31.72 39.67
CA ASP A 2 -18.07 -31.12 38.37
C ASP A 2 -16.65 -31.48 37.96
N ASP A 3 -16.56 -32.34 36.96
CA ASP A 3 -15.32 -32.69 36.29
C ASP A 3 -15.03 -31.59 35.25
N THR A 4 -14.48 -30.47 35.72
CA THR A 4 -13.96 -29.41 34.85
C THR A 4 -12.67 -29.89 34.20
N ALA A 5 -12.84 -30.68 33.14
CA ALA A 5 -11.79 -31.01 32.20
C ALA A 5 -11.06 -29.71 31.83
N THR A 6 -9.81 -29.61 32.28
CA THR A 6 -8.92 -28.49 32.01
C THR A 6 -8.59 -28.60 30.53
N ALA A 7 -9.36 -27.90 29.70
CA ALA A 7 -9.14 -27.86 28.26
C ALA A 7 -7.70 -27.40 28.03
N THR A 8 -6.86 -28.30 27.54
CA THR A 8 -5.47 -28.05 27.19
C THR A 8 -5.43 -26.81 26.32
N GLU A 9 -4.76 -25.76 26.80
CA GLU A 9 -4.69 -24.51 26.05
C GLU A 9 -4.04 -24.80 24.68
N PRO A 10 -4.59 -24.29 23.58
CA PRO A 10 -3.99 -24.48 22.28
C PRO A 10 -2.64 -23.76 22.21
N ASP A 11 -1.58 -24.51 21.88
CA ASP A 11 -0.19 -24.01 21.76
C ASP A 11 -0.03 -22.84 20.79
N ASP A 12 -0.97 -22.66 19.85
CA ASP A 12 -1.01 -21.53 18.92
C ASP A 12 -2.40 -20.86 18.92
N PRO A 13 -2.57 -19.71 19.60
CA PRO A 13 -3.83 -18.99 19.67
C PRO A 13 -4.27 -18.41 18.32
N ILE A 14 -3.35 -18.18 17.37
CA ILE A 14 -3.69 -17.71 16.02
C ILE A 14 -4.28 -18.86 15.22
N GLN A 15 -3.63 -20.03 15.24
CA GLN A 15 -4.13 -21.23 14.57
C GLN A 15 -5.50 -21.64 15.11
N PHE A 16 -5.69 -21.59 16.43
CA PHE A 16 -6.96 -21.93 17.05
C PHE A 16 -8.09 -20.98 16.65
N LEU A 17 -7.83 -19.67 16.65
CA LEU A 17 -8.79 -18.67 16.16
C LEU A 17 -9.17 -18.94 14.70
N VAL A 18 -8.17 -19.15 13.84
CA VAL A 18 -8.37 -19.32 12.39
C VAL A 18 -9.23 -20.55 12.09
N LEU A 19 -8.90 -21.71 12.69
CA LEU A 19 -9.67 -22.92 12.46
C LEU A 19 -11.10 -22.80 13.02
N GLY A 20 -11.28 -22.13 14.17
CA GLY A 20 -12.59 -21.85 14.72
C GLY A 20 -13.45 -21.01 13.78
N LEU A 21 -12.88 -19.92 13.23
CA LEU A 21 -13.57 -19.02 12.31
C LEU A 21 -13.92 -19.67 10.97
N LEU A 22 -13.08 -20.56 10.46
CA LEU A 22 -13.33 -21.23 9.17
C LEU A 22 -14.37 -22.35 9.28
N ARG A 23 -14.33 -23.14 10.36
CA ARG A 23 -15.17 -24.33 10.50
C ARG A 23 -16.51 -24.08 11.16
N ALA A 24 -16.54 -23.21 12.17
CA ALA A 24 -17.73 -22.95 12.97
C ALA A 24 -17.73 -21.50 13.49
N PRO A 25 -17.88 -20.50 12.61
CA PRO A 25 -17.76 -19.08 12.98
C PRO A 25 -18.71 -18.66 14.10
N THR A 26 -19.89 -19.27 14.20
CA THR A 26 -20.88 -18.99 15.26
C THR A 26 -20.50 -19.60 16.62
N ALA A 27 -19.55 -20.54 16.66
CA ALA A 27 -19.08 -21.18 17.89
C ALA A 27 -17.84 -20.48 18.48
N VAL A 28 -17.26 -19.50 17.77
CA VAL A 28 -16.10 -18.74 18.26
C VAL A 28 -16.55 -17.80 19.38
N THR A 29 -16.04 -18.04 20.58
CA THR A 29 -16.32 -17.19 21.74
C THR A 29 -15.55 -15.88 21.68
N SER A 30 -16.07 -14.84 22.34
CA SER A 30 -15.37 -13.54 22.46
C SER A 30 -13.98 -13.68 23.07
N GLN A 31 -13.79 -14.62 24.01
CA GLN A 31 -12.48 -14.91 24.61
C GLN A 31 -11.50 -15.51 23.59
N THR A 32 -11.96 -16.44 22.75
CA THR A 32 -11.14 -17.05 21.69
C THR A 32 -10.71 -15.99 20.68
N LEU A 33 -11.65 -15.15 20.25
CA LEU A 33 -11.39 -14.02 19.37
C LEU A 33 -10.34 -13.08 19.97
N GLN A 34 -10.55 -12.65 21.22
CA GLN A 34 -9.64 -11.72 21.90
C GLN A 34 -8.23 -12.30 22.04
N ARG A 35 -8.10 -13.59 22.38
CA ARG A 35 -6.79 -14.27 22.48
C ARG A 35 -6.06 -14.29 21.14
N GLY A 36 -6.74 -14.71 20.07
CA GLY A 36 -6.13 -14.79 18.74
C GLY A 36 -5.76 -13.42 18.17
N VAL A 37 -6.63 -12.41 18.32
CA VAL A 37 -6.34 -11.02 17.93
C VAL A 37 -5.17 -10.46 18.73
N THR A 38 -5.12 -10.71 20.05
CA THR A 38 -4.00 -10.27 20.90
C THR A 38 -2.68 -10.91 20.45
N ALA A 39 -2.68 -12.21 20.12
CA ALA A 39 -1.48 -12.89 19.63
C ALA A 39 -1.04 -12.36 18.26
N LEU A 40 -1.98 -12.14 17.34
CA LEU A 40 -1.70 -11.52 16.04
C LEU A 40 -1.13 -10.11 16.22
N ARG A 41 -1.69 -9.31 17.13
CA ARG A 41 -1.16 -7.99 17.46
C ARG A 41 0.28 -8.05 17.96
N ARG A 42 0.59 -8.95 18.90
CA ARG A 42 1.97 -9.12 19.40
C ARG A 42 2.93 -9.47 18.27
N TYR A 43 2.52 -10.35 17.36
CA TYR A 43 3.29 -10.67 16.16
C TYR A 43 3.54 -9.43 15.29
N LEU A 44 2.49 -8.64 15.01
CA LEU A 44 2.61 -7.43 14.20
C LEU A 44 3.48 -6.37 14.89
N GLN A 45 3.33 -6.20 16.20
CA GLN A 45 4.12 -5.27 17.00
C GLN A 45 5.62 -5.60 16.93
N GLY A 46 5.99 -6.88 17.06
CA GLY A 46 7.39 -7.31 16.97
C GLY A 46 8.02 -7.09 15.59
N ARG A 47 7.22 -6.92 14.54
CA ARG A 47 7.70 -6.85 13.14
C ARG A 47 7.56 -5.47 12.49
N TYR A 48 6.54 -4.71 12.87
CA TYR A 48 6.14 -3.46 12.18
C TYR A 48 6.15 -2.24 13.09
N SER A 49 6.59 -2.37 14.35
CA SER A 49 6.95 -1.24 15.20
C SER A 49 8.41 -0.80 14.94
N PRO A 50 8.76 0.50 14.99
CA PRO A 50 7.94 1.68 15.28
C PRO A 50 7.10 2.30 14.13
N PRO A 51 7.18 1.91 12.84
CA PRO A 51 6.41 2.59 11.78
C PRO A 51 4.89 2.67 11.97
N LEU A 52 4.30 1.80 12.78
CA LEU A 52 2.87 1.77 13.09
C LEU A 52 2.64 1.94 14.59
N SER A 53 1.60 2.72 14.94
CA SER A 53 1.17 2.92 16.32
C SER A 53 0.45 1.68 16.87
N SER A 54 0.29 1.57 18.19
CA SER A 54 -0.51 0.48 18.78
C SER A 54 -1.94 0.46 18.23
N ALA A 55 -2.53 1.64 18.01
CA ALA A 55 -3.89 1.74 17.48
C ALA A 55 -3.98 1.20 16.04
N ASP A 56 -3.01 1.54 15.18
CA ASP A 56 -2.95 0.99 13.81
C ASP A 56 -2.82 -0.53 13.83
N LEU A 57 -2.02 -1.07 14.76
CA LEU A 57 -1.80 -2.52 14.89
C LEU A 57 -3.06 -3.24 15.39
N ASP A 58 -3.83 -2.62 16.29
CA ASP A 58 -5.13 -3.13 16.74
C ASP A 58 -6.14 -3.13 15.57
N GLU A 59 -6.22 -2.05 14.79
CA GLU A 59 -7.10 -1.95 13.62
C GLU A 59 -6.74 -3.01 12.55
N ILE A 60 -5.46 -3.11 12.17
CA ILE A 60 -4.97 -4.09 11.19
C ILE A 60 -5.25 -5.53 11.62
N ALA A 61 -5.09 -5.84 12.91
CA ALA A 61 -5.37 -7.18 13.41
C ALA A 61 -6.85 -7.54 13.27
N ASN A 62 -7.77 -6.61 13.58
CA ASN A 62 -9.21 -6.80 13.43
C ASN A 62 -9.62 -6.91 11.95
N ASP A 63 -9.11 -6.03 11.09
CA ASP A 63 -9.38 -6.04 9.65
C ASP A 63 -8.90 -7.34 8.99
N ALA A 64 -7.71 -7.82 9.39
CA ALA A 64 -7.17 -9.08 8.88
C ALA A 64 -8.07 -10.27 9.23
N VAL A 65 -8.62 -10.31 10.44
CA VAL A 65 -9.57 -11.34 10.88
C VAL A 65 -10.88 -11.23 10.09
N ALA A 66 -11.43 -10.02 9.90
CA ALA A 66 -12.63 -9.82 9.10
C ALA A 66 -12.44 -10.30 7.64
N ARG A 67 -11.29 -9.99 7.03
CA ARG A 67 -10.96 -10.45 5.68
C ARG A 67 -10.73 -11.94 5.57
N LEU A 68 -10.19 -12.57 6.63
CA LEU A 68 -10.08 -14.02 6.69
C LEU A 68 -11.46 -14.67 6.63
N VAL A 69 -12.41 -14.18 7.44
CA VAL A 69 -13.79 -14.71 7.45
C VAL A 69 -14.43 -14.59 6.06
N GLU A 70 -14.32 -13.43 5.42
CA GLU A 70 -14.89 -13.26 4.07
C GLU A 70 -14.16 -14.12 3.02
N SER A 71 -12.84 -14.29 3.14
CA SER A 71 -12.07 -15.19 2.26
C SER A 71 -12.47 -16.66 2.45
N GLY A 72 -12.71 -17.08 3.69
CA GLY A 72 -13.19 -18.41 4.04
C GLY A 72 -14.58 -18.67 3.46
N ARG A 73 -15.50 -17.71 3.61
CA ARG A 73 -16.86 -17.76 3.04
C ARG A 73 -16.85 -17.90 1.51
N ARG A 74 -15.81 -17.39 0.85
CA ARG A 74 -15.59 -17.48 -0.60
C ARG A 74 -14.81 -18.73 -1.03
N GLY A 75 -14.43 -19.62 -0.11
CA GLY A 75 -13.66 -20.82 -0.41
C GLY A 75 -12.22 -20.55 -0.87
N LEU A 76 -11.66 -19.39 -0.54
CA LEU A 76 -10.30 -18.99 -0.95
C LEU A 76 -9.21 -19.48 0.02
N VAL A 77 -9.61 -20.03 1.16
CA VAL A 77 -8.70 -20.49 2.21
C VAL A 77 -8.64 -22.01 2.18
N ASP A 78 -7.44 -22.55 1.94
CA ASP A 78 -7.17 -23.99 2.05
C ASP A 78 -6.84 -24.35 3.49
N GLU A 79 -7.82 -24.92 4.20
CA GLU A 79 -7.70 -25.34 5.60
C GLU A 79 -6.66 -26.45 5.82
N ALA A 80 -6.37 -27.27 4.80
CA ALA A 80 -5.47 -28.41 4.91
C ALA A 80 -3.98 -28.00 4.81
N ARG A 81 -3.70 -26.76 4.42
CA ARG A 81 -2.34 -26.22 4.34
C ARG A 81 -1.96 -25.48 5.62
N ASN A 82 -1.82 -24.16 5.54
CA ASN A 82 -1.39 -23.32 6.65
C ASN A 82 -2.31 -22.09 6.73
N PRO A 83 -3.51 -22.26 7.33
CA PRO A 83 -4.49 -21.19 7.38
C PRO A 83 -4.06 -20.06 8.35
N ALA A 84 -3.31 -20.35 9.43
CA ALA A 84 -2.69 -19.30 10.25
C ALA A 84 -1.69 -18.45 9.46
N GLY A 85 -0.86 -19.10 8.64
CA GLY A 85 0.05 -18.41 7.72
C GLY A 85 -0.69 -17.51 6.73
N TYR A 86 -1.90 -17.91 6.32
CA TYR A 86 -2.76 -17.08 5.47
C TYR A 86 -3.24 -15.82 6.19
N LEU A 87 -3.72 -15.94 7.45
CA LEU A 87 -4.10 -14.78 8.27
C LEU A 87 -2.91 -13.83 8.50
N VAL A 88 -1.75 -14.38 8.86
CA VAL A 88 -0.51 -13.60 9.04
C VAL A 88 -0.12 -12.87 7.75
N LYS A 89 -0.34 -13.49 6.59
CA LYS A 89 -0.09 -12.86 5.29
C LYS A 89 -1.05 -11.72 4.99
N ILE A 90 -2.34 -11.85 5.31
CA ILE A 90 -3.31 -10.75 5.20
C ILE A 90 -2.86 -9.57 6.06
N ALA A 91 -2.62 -9.81 7.35
CA ALA A 91 -2.23 -8.77 8.29
C ALA A 91 -0.90 -8.08 7.88
N SER A 92 0.07 -8.86 7.41
CA SER A 92 1.35 -8.33 6.91
C SER A 92 1.19 -7.44 5.67
N ASN A 93 0.33 -7.84 4.73
CA ASN A 93 0.08 -7.04 3.54
C ASN A 93 -0.60 -5.71 3.87
N GLU A 94 -1.49 -5.71 4.87
CA GLU A 94 -2.16 -4.50 5.36
C GLU A 94 -1.21 -3.58 6.11
N ALA A 95 -0.37 -4.11 7.01
CA ALA A 95 0.68 -3.33 7.66
C ALA A 95 1.60 -2.66 6.62
N LEU A 96 2.06 -3.41 5.61
CA LEU A 96 2.86 -2.84 4.52
C LEU A 96 2.08 -1.83 3.68
N ALA A 97 0.76 -1.98 3.52
CA ALA A 97 -0.06 -1.00 2.84
C ALA A 97 -0.22 0.28 3.67
N ALA A 98 -0.42 0.17 4.99
CA ALA A 98 -0.48 1.30 5.92
C ALA A 98 0.84 2.09 5.94
N ILE A 99 1.98 1.40 6.07
CA ILE A 99 3.31 2.04 6.01
C ILE A 99 3.50 2.77 4.68
N ARG A 100 3.14 2.13 3.56
CA ARG A 100 3.23 2.77 2.23
C ARG A 100 2.28 3.95 2.07
N ARG A 101 1.12 3.95 2.72
CA ARG A 101 0.19 5.10 2.74
C ARG A 101 0.80 6.24 3.54
N ALA A 102 1.29 5.98 4.74
CA ALA A 102 1.96 6.97 5.59
C ALA A 102 3.18 7.61 4.90
N GLN A 103 3.94 6.84 4.13
CA GLN A 103 5.06 7.35 3.33
C GLN A 103 4.64 8.11 2.06
N ARG A 104 3.42 7.90 1.55
CA ARG A 104 2.89 8.60 0.36
C ARG A 104 2.23 9.92 0.71
N THR A 105 1.80 10.11 1.95
CA THR A 105 1.50 11.43 2.51
C THR A 105 2.82 12.19 2.61
N VAL A 106 3.20 12.84 1.51
CA VAL A 106 4.04 14.04 1.59
C VAL A 106 3.31 14.96 2.56
N PRO A 107 3.95 15.44 3.65
CA PRO A 107 3.34 16.44 4.50
C PRO A 107 2.92 17.59 3.59
N VAL A 108 1.61 17.81 3.47
CA VAL A 108 1.14 19.06 2.89
C VAL A 108 1.60 20.10 3.90
N ASP A 109 2.54 20.94 3.48
CA ASP A 109 3.00 22.06 4.30
C ASP A 109 1.79 22.98 4.53
N THR A 110 1.15 22.83 5.70
CA THR A 110 -0.01 23.64 6.11
C THR A 110 0.40 25.06 6.50
N SER A 111 1.69 25.42 6.41
CA SER A 111 2.17 26.79 6.64
C SER A 111 1.64 27.79 5.60
N HIS A 112 1.02 27.29 4.51
CA HIS A 112 0.30 28.12 3.54
C HIS A 112 -1.22 28.00 3.71
N PRO A 113 -1.89 28.92 4.45
CA PRO A 113 -3.34 28.93 4.62
C PRO A 113 -4.15 29.12 3.31
N GLY A 114 -3.49 29.36 2.17
CA GLY A 114 -4.14 29.47 0.86
C GLY A 114 -4.42 28.13 0.15
N LEU A 115 -3.89 26.99 0.63
CA LEU A 115 -4.05 25.69 -0.05
C LEU A 115 -5.30 24.91 0.39
N LEU A 116 -5.86 25.21 1.57
CA LEU A 116 -7.03 24.50 2.12
C LEU A 116 -8.38 24.92 1.49
N ALA A 117 -8.38 25.94 0.63
CA ALA A 117 -9.56 26.48 -0.03
C ALA A 117 -9.55 26.25 -1.56
N MET A 118 -8.71 25.34 -2.06
CA MET A 118 -8.63 25.07 -3.49
C MET A 118 -9.63 23.98 -3.88
N THR A 119 -10.50 24.28 -4.85
CA THR A 119 -11.31 23.25 -5.51
C THR A 119 -10.42 22.31 -6.33
N ASP A 120 -10.90 21.12 -6.65
CA ASP A 120 -10.16 20.15 -7.48
C ASP A 120 -9.72 20.77 -8.83
N GLU A 121 -10.55 21.62 -9.44
CA GLU A 121 -10.18 22.39 -10.63
C GLU A 121 -9.03 23.36 -10.39
N GLN A 122 -8.97 24.04 -9.24
CA GLN A 122 -7.89 24.96 -8.92
C GLN A 122 -6.58 24.21 -8.62
N ALA A 123 -6.68 23.04 -7.98
CA ALA A 123 -5.53 22.16 -7.77
C ALA A 123 -4.98 21.61 -9.10
N ALA A 124 -5.87 21.18 -10.01
CA ALA A 124 -5.49 20.77 -11.36
C ALA A 124 -4.85 21.92 -12.16
N ALA A 125 -5.44 23.11 -12.13
CA ALA A 125 -4.89 24.29 -12.82
C ALA A 125 -3.52 24.70 -12.28
N ARG A 126 -3.28 24.60 -10.96
CA ARG A 126 -1.95 24.85 -10.39
C ARG A 126 -0.94 23.75 -10.68
N LEU A 127 -1.38 22.50 -10.78
CA LEU A 127 -0.54 21.40 -11.24
C LEU A 127 -0.11 21.61 -12.70
N ASP A 128 -1.02 22.09 -13.55
CA ASP A 128 -0.73 22.44 -14.94
C ASP A 128 0.18 23.67 -15.05
N GLU A 129 -0.05 24.73 -14.25
CA GLU A 129 0.85 25.89 -14.14
C GLU A 129 2.26 25.49 -13.66
N ALA A 130 2.36 24.51 -12.76
CA ALA A 130 3.62 24.05 -12.19
C ALA A 130 4.37 23.05 -13.08
N ALA A 131 3.77 22.55 -14.16
CA ALA A 131 4.34 21.60 -15.10
C ALA A 131 4.81 22.28 -16.40
N THR A 132 5.56 23.37 -16.28
CA THR A 132 6.07 24.08 -17.46
C THR A 132 7.07 23.24 -18.25
N PRO A 133 7.20 23.45 -19.58
CA PRO A 133 8.20 22.76 -20.39
C PRO A 133 9.62 22.84 -19.82
N GLU A 134 9.97 23.98 -19.21
CA GLU A 134 11.28 24.21 -18.59
C GLU A 134 11.51 23.30 -17.39
N ILE A 135 10.49 23.09 -16.55
CA ILE A 135 10.57 22.19 -15.38
C ILE A 135 10.74 20.74 -15.83
N ILE A 136 10.04 20.32 -16.90
CA ILE A 136 10.19 18.98 -17.46
C ILE A 136 11.61 18.79 -18.04
N GLN A 137 12.14 19.78 -18.77
CA GLN A 137 13.51 19.74 -19.29
C GLN A 137 14.54 19.66 -18.16
N GLN A 138 14.40 20.47 -17.11
CA GLN A 138 15.27 20.43 -15.94
C GLN A 138 15.17 19.09 -15.20
N ALA A 139 13.98 18.53 -15.07
CA ALA A 139 13.79 17.22 -14.44
C ALA A 139 14.43 16.09 -15.24
N MET A 140 14.36 16.14 -16.58
CA MET A 140 15.06 15.21 -17.46
C MET A 140 16.58 15.36 -17.38
N ALA A 141 17.09 16.59 -17.29
CA ALA A 141 18.51 16.86 -17.07
C ALA A 141 18.98 16.31 -15.71
N LEU A 142 18.20 16.49 -14.65
CA LEU A 142 18.49 15.92 -13.33
C LEU A 142 18.47 14.37 -13.36
N ALA A 143 17.51 13.77 -14.07
CA ALA A 143 17.46 12.32 -14.29
C ALA A 143 18.72 11.82 -15.02
N TYR A 144 19.20 12.59 -16.00
CA TYR A 144 20.43 12.29 -16.74
C TYR A 144 21.66 12.33 -15.83
N HIS A 145 21.82 13.38 -15.02
CA HIS A 145 22.91 13.47 -14.05
C HIS A 145 22.88 12.32 -13.02
N ARG A 146 21.69 11.82 -12.68
CA ARG A 146 21.50 10.64 -11.81
C ARG A 146 21.57 9.30 -12.54
N ARG A 147 21.89 9.28 -13.83
CA ARG A 147 21.97 8.09 -14.69
C ARG A 147 20.67 7.27 -14.75
N ASP A 148 19.51 7.90 -14.54
CA ASP A 148 18.20 7.24 -14.67
C ASP A 148 17.73 7.21 -16.14
N ALA A 149 18.43 6.43 -16.96
CA ALA A 149 18.13 6.27 -18.38
C ALA A 149 16.70 5.75 -18.62
N THR A 150 16.11 5.03 -17.66
CA THR A 150 14.75 4.51 -17.80
C THR A 150 13.72 5.62 -17.69
N ALA A 151 13.87 6.53 -16.72
CA ALA A 151 12.97 7.69 -16.59
C ALA A 151 13.02 8.58 -17.84
N ILE A 152 14.22 8.81 -18.39
CA ILE A 152 14.40 9.61 -19.61
C ILE A 152 13.70 8.94 -20.80
N ARG A 153 13.97 7.65 -21.07
CA ARG A 153 13.36 6.91 -22.18
C ARG A 153 11.84 6.91 -22.12
N VAL A 154 11.28 6.76 -20.91
CA VAL A 154 9.84 6.82 -20.69
C VAL A 154 9.30 8.24 -20.90
N ALA A 155 9.97 9.28 -20.39
CA ALA A 155 9.58 10.68 -20.52
C ALA A 155 9.56 11.15 -21.98
N THR A 156 10.73 11.18 -22.64
CA THR A 156 10.96 10.48 -23.90
C THR A 156 9.75 10.22 -24.80
N HIS A 157 9.43 8.94 -24.81
CA HIS A 157 8.34 8.35 -25.56
C HIS A 157 6.97 8.96 -25.23
N LEU A 158 6.71 9.28 -23.96
CA LEU A 158 5.41 9.83 -23.56
C LEU A 158 5.17 11.21 -24.17
N LEU A 159 6.19 12.09 -24.15
CA LEU A 159 6.14 13.41 -24.79
C LEU A 159 6.00 13.29 -26.31
N ASP A 160 6.76 12.40 -26.96
CA ASP A 160 6.64 12.14 -28.40
C ASP A 160 5.23 11.67 -28.78
N GLN A 161 4.63 10.78 -27.99
CA GLN A 161 3.28 10.27 -28.25
C GLN A 161 2.21 11.36 -28.06
N ILE A 162 2.32 12.17 -27.01
CA ILE A 162 1.42 13.30 -26.79
C ILE A 162 1.55 14.31 -27.93
N GLN A 163 2.77 14.63 -28.36
CA GLN A 163 2.99 15.55 -29.48
C GLN A 163 2.38 15.03 -30.78
N ARG A 164 2.50 13.72 -31.07
CA ARG A 164 1.99 13.13 -32.31
C ARG A 164 0.48 12.92 -32.32
N THR A 165 -0.11 12.57 -31.18
CA THR A 165 -1.50 12.08 -31.12
C THR A 165 -2.45 13.01 -30.36
N GLY A 166 -1.91 14.00 -29.65
CA GLY A 166 -2.66 14.84 -28.72
C GLY A 166 -3.14 14.10 -27.47
N LYS A 167 -2.76 12.83 -27.27
CA LYS A 167 -3.24 11.99 -26.16
C LYS A 167 -2.10 11.32 -25.41
N ALA A 168 -2.24 11.21 -24.10
CA ALA A 168 -1.29 10.47 -23.28
C ALA A 168 -1.47 8.95 -23.50
N PRO A 169 -0.40 8.21 -23.85
CA PRO A 169 -0.46 6.76 -23.98
C PRO A 169 -0.67 6.09 -22.61
N SER A 170 -1.32 4.93 -22.60
CA SER A 170 -1.42 4.12 -21.37
C SER A 170 -0.05 3.54 -20.97
N ASN A 171 0.16 3.30 -19.68
CA ASN A 171 1.38 2.65 -19.20
C ASN A 171 1.64 1.28 -19.87
N ARG A 172 0.58 0.56 -20.26
CA ARG A 172 0.70 -0.73 -20.96
C ARG A 172 1.19 -0.54 -22.39
N ALA A 173 0.70 0.50 -23.09
CA ALA A 173 1.16 0.85 -24.43
C ALA A 173 2.64 1.28 -24.41
N CYS A 174 3.03 2.15 -23.47
CA CYS A 174 4.43 2.54 -23.30
C CYS A 174 5.33 1.33 -23.00
N ALA A 175 4.87 0.43 -22.13
CA ALA A 175 5.60 -0.77 -21.73
C ALA A 175 5.90 -1.68 -22.94
N GLN A 176 4.88 -1.90 -23.79
CA GLN A 176 5.01 -2.70 -25.01
C GLN A 176 6.06 -2.12 -25.97
N VAL A 177 6.04 -0.80 -26.21
CA VAL A 177 6.97 -0.16 -27.14
C VAL A 177 8.39 -0.11 -26.58
N LEU A 178 8.54 0.15 -25.27
CA LEU A 178 9.85 0.34 -24.65
C LEU A 178 10.53 -0.97 -24.20
N GLY A 179 9.84 -2.11 -24.30
CA GLY A 179 10.32 -3.39 -23.80
C GLY A 179 10.43 -3.42 -22.27
N LEU A 180 9.53 -2.72 -21.58
CA LEU A 180 9.48 -2.62 -20.13
C LEU A 180 8.24 -3.34 -19.58
N SER A 181 8.21 -3.64 -18.28
CA SER A 181 6.95 -4.01 -17.63
C SER A 181 6.07 -2.77 -17.41
N HIS A 182 4.75 -2.95 -17.40
CA HIS A 182 3.79 -1.90 -17.03
C HIS A 182 4.14 -1.23 -15.68
N GLU A 183 4.56 -2.04 -14.71
CA GLU A 183 5.01 -1.55 -13.40
C GLU A 183 6.34 -0.79 -13.49
N GLY A 184 7.23 -1.19 -14.39
CA GLY A 184 8.49 -0.51 -14.69
C GLY A 184 8.27 0.90 -15.22
N VAL A 185 7.33 1.08 -16.15
CA VAL A 185 6.89 2.39 -16.64
C VAL A 185 6.32 3.23 -15.50
N GLY A 186 5.43 2.66 -14.69
CA GLY A 186 4.86 3.38 -13.53
C GLY A 186 5.90 3.74 -12.45
N LYS A 187 6.97 2.94 -12.29
CA LYS A 187 8.10 3.29 -11.41
C LYS A 187 8.95 4.42 -12.01
N ALA A 188 9.20 4.39 -13.32
CA ALA A 188 9.97 5.42 -14.01
C ALA A 188 9.28 6.80 -13.94
N LEU A 189 7.98 6.86 -14.21
CA LEU A 189 7.18 8.09 -14.09
C LEU A 189 7.15 8.64 -12.65
N ARG A 190 7.08 7.76 -11.64
CA ARG A 190 7.17 8.20 -10.24
C ARG A 190 8.52 8.83 -9.90
N ARG A 191 9.63 8.27 -10.40
CA ARG A 191 10.96 8.86 -10.21
C ARG A 191 11.09 10.20 -10.92
N LEU A 192 10.56 10.31 -12.14
CA LEU A 192 10.50 11.58 -12.86
C LEU A 192 9.74 12.64 -12.06
N ARG A 193 8.59 12.28 -11.47
CA ARG A 193 7.83 13.17 -10.58
C ARG A 193 8.66 13.61 -9.38
N SER A 194 9.43 12.72 -8.76
CA SER A 194 10.34 13.10 -7.67
C SER A 194 11.41 14.11 -8.10
N TYR A 195 11.90 14.04 -9.34
CA TYR A 195 12.84 15.05 -9.87
C TYR A 195 12.18 16.42 -10.06
N ILE A 196 10.93 16.44 -10.57
CA ILE A 196 10.13 17.68 -10.69
C ILE A 196 9.93 18.31 -9.32
N THR A 197 9.48 17.53 -8.33
CA THR A 197 9.27 18.03 -6.95
C THR A 197 10.55 18.56 -6.32
N ALA A 198 11.70 17.90 -6.53
CA ALA A 198 12.99 18.38 -6.02
C ALA A 198 13.37 19.76 -6.58
N LEU A 199 13.08 20.02 -7.86
CA LEU A 199 13.35 21.31 -8.50
C LEU A 199 12.42 22.42 -8.00
N GLN A 200 11.18 22.08 -7.64
CA GLN A 200 10.20 23.04 -7.11
C GLN A 200 10.55 23.52 -5.69
N HIS A 201 11.21 22.69 -4.87
CA HIS A 201 11.67 23.09 -3.53
C HIS A 201 13.00 23.84 -3.50
N THR A 202 13.67 24.01 -4.66
CA THR A 202 14.95 24.73 -4.75
C THR A 202 14.75 26.21 -5.15
N ARG A 203 13.50 26.64 -5.35
CA ARG A 203 13.11 28.03 -5.63
C ARG A 203 12.45 28.65 -4.42
#